data_AF-A0A430BS48-F1
#
_entry.id   AF-A0A430BS48-F1
#
_cell.length_a   1.000
_cell.length_b   1.000
_cell.length_c   1.000
_cell.angle_alpha   90.00
_cell.angle_beta   90.00
_cell.angle_gamma   90.00
#
_symmetry.space_group_name_H-M   'P 1'
#
loop_
_entity.id
_entity.type
_entity.pdbx_description
1 polymer ?
#
loop_
_entity_poly.entity_id
_entity_poly.type
_entity_poly.pdbx_seq_one_letter_code
_entity_poly.pdbx_strand_id
1 'polypeptide(L)'
;MKERAGAIGAGLNKVLAGIRAGRPDLHIHLAGHSFGARVVTAAVAGGIPFRPQSLALLQGAFSHNGFAANIDGKAGFFRSVIVENRVLGPIIVTHTRNDMAVGIAYAIASRFSGDKRAAVGGPADKFGGIGRNGAMLMQQEATASKLEQGSFVYPPWAPTRITNLLADEFIADHGDVAGPEVANALFAAMRLPG
;
A
#
# COMPACT_ATOMS: atom_id res chain seq x y z
N MET A 1 16.13 7.07 -2.23
CA MET A 1 15.30 5.85 -2.36
C MET A 1 13.94 6.09 -3.02
N LYS A 2 13.19 7.14 -2.65
CA LYS A 2 11.86 7.47 -3.23
C LYS A 2 11.83 7.62 -4.76
N GLU A 3 12.80 8.35 -5.32
CA GLU A 3 12.96 8.55 -6.78
C GLU A 3 13.35 7.25 -7.48
N ARG A 4 14.32 6.52 -6.92
CA ARG A 4 14.74 5.20 -7.40
C ARG A 4 13.56 4.22 -7.46
N ALA A 5 12.70 4.20 -6.45
CA ALA A 5 11.50 3.36 -6.45
C ALA A 5 10.52 3.74 -7.58
N GLY A 6 10.42 5.03 -7.93
CA GLY A 6 9.64 5.49 -9.08
C GLY A 6 10.24 5.02 -10.41
N ALA A 7 11.55 5.19 -10.60
CA ALA A 7 12.24 4.73 -11.81
C ALA A 7 12.16 3.21 -12.00
N ILE A 8 12.37 2.43 -10.93
CA ILE A 8 12.22 0.97 -10.95
C ILE A 8 10.76 0.60 -11.24
N GLY A 9 9.79 1.28 -10.61
CA GLY A 9 8.37 1.07 -10.88
C GLY A 9 8.00 1.30 -12.35
N ALA A 10 8.55 2.34 -12.98
CA ALA A 10 8.34 2.59 -14.40
C ALA A 10 8.93 1.48 -15.29
N GLY A 11 10.10 0.94 -14.96
CA GLY A 11 10.68 -0.23 -15.61
C GLY A 11 9.81 -1.47 -15.43
N LEU A 12 9.37 -1.73 -14.21
CA LEU A 12 8.49 -2.85 -13.86
C LEU A 12 7.13 -2.76 -14.58
N ASN A 13 6.56 -1.56 -14.74
CA ASN A 13 5.33 -1.34 -15.51
C ASN A 13 5.46 -1.86 -16.94
N LYS A 14 6.57 -1.56 -17.62
CA LYS A 14 6.81 -2.03 -19.00
C LYS A 14 6.90 -3.56 -19.07
N VAL A 15 7.59 -4.18 -18.12
CA VAL A 15 7.72 -5.64 -18.05
C VAL A 15 6.36 -6.31 -17.82
N LEU A 16 5.61 -5.87 -16.80
CA LEU A 16 4.32 -6.45 -16.46
C LEU A 16 3.26 -6.21 -17.55
N ALA A 17 3.29 -5.05 -18.21
CA ALA A 17 2.44 -4.79 -19.36
C ALA A 17 2.78 -5.67 -20.55
N GLY A 18 4.06 -5.92 -20.82
CA GLY A 18 4.50 -6.87 -21.84
C GLY A 18 4.02 -8.30 -21.54
N ILE A 19 4.14 -8.74 -20.28
CA ILE A 19 3.61 -10.05 -19.84
C ILE A 19 2.10 -10.10 -20.05
N ARG A 20 1.34 -9.09 -19.62
CA ARG A 20 -0.13 -9.04 -19.80
C ARG A 20 -0.53 -9.08 -21.28
N ALA A 21 0.21 -8.38 -22.16
CA ALA A 21 -0.07 -8.37 -23.59
C ALA A 21 0.20 -9.74 -24.24
N GLY A 22 1.27 -10.43 -23.85
CA GLY A 22 1.59 -11.77 -24.37
C GLY A 22 0.80 -12.91 -23.73
N ARG A 23 0.34 -12.73 -22.49
CA ARG A 23 -0.36 -13.73 -21.66
C ARG A 23 -1.56 -13.09 -20.96
N PRO A 24 -2.64 -12.76 -21.69
CA PRO A 24 -3.82 -12.13 -21.11
C PRO A 24 -4.53 -13.02 -20.07
N ASP A 25 -4.29 -14.33 -20.13
CA ASP A 25 -4.79 -15.36 -19.21
C ASP A 25 -4.09 -15.39 -17.84
N LEU A 26 -2.90 -14.82 -17.71
CA LEU A 26 -2.11 -14.95 -16.49
C LEU A 26 -2.65 -14.06 -15.36
N HIS A 27 -2.87 -14.62 -14.18
CA HIS A 27 -3.14 -13.82 -12.99
C HIS A 27 -1.85 -13.29 -12.38
N ILE A 28 -1.71 -11.96 -12.38
CA ILE A 28 -0.60 -11.21 -11.82
C ILE A 28 -1.04 -10.64 -10.48
N HIS A 29 -0.38 -11.05 -9.41
CA HIS A 29 -0.56 -10.50 -8.07
C HIS A 29 0.72 -9.78 -7.65
N LEU A 30 0.59 -8.61 -7.04
CA LEU A 30 1.75 -7.84 -6.59
C LEU A 30 1.74 -7.73 -5.07
N ALA A 31 2.91 -7.99 -4.48
CA ALA A 31 3.18 -7.70 -3.09
C ALA A 31 4.47 -6.89 -3.01
N GLY A 32 4.49 -5.90 -2.14
CA GLY A 32 5.69 -5.11 -1.89
C GLY A 32 5.80 -4.75 -0.42
N HIS A 33 6.98 -4.98 0.14
CA HIS A 33 7.36 -4.56 1.49
C HIS A 33 8.12 -3.24 1.46
N SER A 34 7.93 -2.35 2.44
CA SER A 34 8.72 -1.13 2.58
C SER A 34 8.75 -0.30 1.27
N PHE A 35 9.94 0.05 0.74
CA PHE A 35 10.07 0.71 -0.56
C PHE A 35 9.63 -0.16 -1.74
N GLY A 36 9.66 -1.49 -1.60
CA GLY A 36 9.06 -2.42 -2.56
C GLY A 36 7.56 -2.16 -2.73
N ALA A 37 6.84 -1.80 -1.65
CA ALA A 37 5.44 -1.36 -1.73
C ALA A 37 5.30 -0.16 -2.68
N ARG A 38 6.18 0.84 -2.53
CA ARG A 38 6.22 2.01 -3.41
C ARG A 38 6.55 1.63 -4.87
N VAL A 39 7.47 0.68 -5.09
CA VAL A 39 7.82 0.19 -6.43
C VAL A 39 6.61 -0.44 -7.11
N VAL A 40 5.91 -1.36 -6.44
CA VAL A 40 4.75 -2.04 -7.04
C VAL A 40 3.58 -1.07 -7.26
N THR A 41 3.35 -0.13 -6.34
CA THR A 41 2.33 0.92 -6.55
C THR A 41 2.69 1.83 -7.72
N ALA A 42 3.96 2.22 -7.86
CA ALA A 42 4.43 3.01 -9.00
C ALA A 42 4.32 2.24 -10.33
N ALA A 43 4.54 0.92 -10.32
CA ALA A 43 4.33 0.10 -11.50
C ALA A 43 2.85 0.07 -11.91
N VAL A 44 1.93 -0.10 -10.95
CA VAL A 44 0.48 -0.07 -11.19
C VAL A 44 -0.01 1.31 -11.68
N ALA A 45 0.53 2.39 -11.12
CA ALA A 45 0.24 3.76 -11.53
C ALA A 45 0.90 4.16 -12.87
N GLY A 46 1.75 3.29 -13.43
CA GLY A 46 2.48 3.57 -14.67
C GLY A 46 1.57 3.74 -15.89
N GLY A 47 2.14 4.30 -16.95
CA GLY A 47 1.39 4.72 -18.14
C GLY A 47 0.66 3.58 -18.87
N ILE A 48 1.18 2.34 -18.80
CA ILE A 48 0.58 1.20 -19.49
C ILE A 48 -0.25 0.37 -18.50
N PRO A 49 -1.59 0.33 -18.61
CA PRO A 49 -2.44 -0.45 -17.72
C PRO A 49 -2.27 -1.95 -17.96
N PHE A 50 -1.78 -2.70 -16.95
CA PHE A 50 -1.74 -4.17 -16.98
C PHE A 50 -2.69 -4.84 -15.96
N ARG A 51 -3.26 -4.03 -15.05
CA ARG A 51 -4.28 -4.35 -14.04
C ARG A 51 -4.07 -5.70 -13.31
N PRO A 52 -3.26 -5.75 -12.23
CA PRO A 52 -3.09 -6.97 -11.45
C PRO A 52 -4.38 -7.38 -10.74
N GLN A 53 -4.48 -8.65 -10.39
CA GLN A 53 -5.60 -9.25 -9.66
C GLN A 53 -5.62 -8.83 -8.19
N SER A 54 -4.46 -8.55 -7.59
CA SER A 54 -4.40 -7.93 -6.26
C SER A 54 -3.12 -7.14 -6.05
N LEU A 55 -3.15 -6.25 -5.05
CA LEU A 55 -2.01 -5.46 -4.62
C LEU A 55 -1.90 -5.48 -3.10
N ALA A 56 -0.83 -6.07 -2.57
CA ALA A 56 -0.54 -6.10 -1.14
C ALA A 56 0.63 -5.15 -0.80
N LEU A 57 0.38 -4.24 0.14
CA LEU A 57 1.34 -3.25 0.61
C LEU A 57 1.70 -3.57 2.06
N LEU A 58 2.85 -4.23 2.24
CA LEU A 58 3.29 -4.74 3.52
C LEU A 58 4.20 -3.70 4.20
N GLN A 59 3.78 -3.11 5.31
CA GLN A 59 4.56 -2.06 6.02
C GLN A 59 5.13 -1.04 5.02
N GLY A 60 4.24 -0.48 4.18
CA GLY A 60 4.67 0.30 3.02
C GLY A 60 5.45 1.57 3.38
N ALA A 61 6.52 1.87 2.64
CA ALA A 61 7.35 3.05 2.84
C ALA A 61 7.04 4.16 1.80
N PHE A 62 5.86 4.76 1.95
CA PHE A 62 5.49 6.03 1.30
C PHE A 62 4.41 6.74 2.13
N SER A 63 4.01 7.95 1.73
CA SER A 63 3.01 8.73 2.47
C SER A 63 1.70 7.96 2.65
N HIS A 64 1.17 7.93 3.88
CA HIS A 64 -0.17 7.41 4.19
C HIS A 64 -1.30 8.09 3.40
N ASN A 65 -1.07 9.31 2.91
CA ASN A 65 -2.03 10.04 2.08
C ASN A 65 -1.81 9.75 0.59
N GLY A 66 -0.97 8.77 0.23
CA GLY A 66 -0.57 8.49 -1.15
C GLY A 66 -1.74 8.26 -2.12
N PHE A 67 -2.88 7.79 -1.62
CA PHE A 67 -4.08 7.50 -2.41
C PHE A 67 -5.23 8.51 -2.20
N ALA A 68 -5.04 9.49 -1.31
CA ALA A 68 -6.06 10.43 -0.92
C ALA A 68 -6.54 11.29 -2.09
N ALA A 69 -7.84 11.61 -2.13
CA ALA A 69 -8.40 12.47 -3.16
C ALA A 69 -7.92 13.92 -3.04
N ASN A 70 -7.71 14.39 -1.81
CA ASN A 70 -7.33 15.77 -1.54
C ASN A 70 -6.48 15.86 -0.26
N ILE A 71 -5.31 16.49 -0.40
CA ILE A 71 -4.37 16.88 0.64
C ILE A 71 -4.04 18.35 0.35
N ASP A 72 -4.70 19.28 1.05
CA ASP A 72 -4.52 20.73 0.88
C ASP A 72 -4.59 21.20 -0.59
N GLY A 73 -5.62 20.73 -1.31
CA GLY A 73 -5.89 21.09 -2.70
C GLY A 73 -5.17 20.21 -3.74
N LYS A 74 -4.43 19.17 -3.33
CA LYS A 74 -3.73 18.26 -4.25
C LYS A 74 -4.08 16.80 -4.00
N ALA A 75 -4.25 16.03 -5.07
CA ALA A 75 -4.41 14.59 -4.96
C ALA A 75 -3.12 13.90 -4.47
N GLY A 76 -3.27 12.77 -3.80
CA GLY A 76 -2.17 11.89 -3.45
C GLY A 76 -1.42 11.38 -4.69
N PHE A 77 -0.13 11.14 -4.55
CA PHE A 77 0.76 10.79 -5.67
C PHE A 77 0.32 9.54 -6.46
N PHE A 78 -0.36 8.59 -5.80
CA PHE A 78 -0.85 7.35 -6.38
C PHE A 78 -2.39 7.35 -6.52
N ARG A 79 -3.04 8.51 -6.51
CA ARG A 79 -4.51 8.61 -6.61
C ARG A 79 -5.08 7.90 -7.84
N SER A 80 -4.36 7.96 -8.98
CA SER A 80 -4.76 7.29 -10.23
C SER A 80 -4.97 5.78 -10.08
N VAL A 81 -4.28 5.13 -9.13
CA VAL A 81 -4.47 3.70 -8.85
C VAL A 81 -5.93 3.39 -8.50
N ILE A 82 -6.57 4.29 -7.74
CA ILE A 82 -7.94 4.14 -7.26
C ILE A 82 -8.94 4.64 -8.31
N VAL A 83 -8.82 5.89 -8.77
CA VAL A 83 -9.85 6.50 -9.62
C VAL A 83 -9.93 5.91 -11.03
N GLU A 84 -8.87 5.24 -11.49
CA GLU A 84 -8.84 4.58 -12.81
C GLU A 84 -8.96 3.05 -12.69
N ASN A 85 -9.26 2.52 -11.50
CA ASN A 85 -9.38 1.09 -11.22
C ASN A 85 -8.19 0.29 -11.78
N ARG A 86 -6.97 0.70 -11.42
CA ARG A 86 -5.73 0.11 -11.94
C ARG A 86 -5.41 -1.26 -11.34
N VAL A 87 -6.19 -1.74 -10.38
CA VAL A 87 -6.14 -3.10 -9.79
C VAL A 87 -7.53 -3.71 -9.92
N LEU A 88 -7.64 -4.96 -10.36
CA LEU A 88 -8.93 -5.62 -10.59
C LEU A 88 -9.59 -6.10 -9.29
N GLY A 89 -8.79 -6.64 -8.37
CA GLY A 89 -9.27 -7.14 -7.08
C GLY A 89 -8.85 -6.25 -5.91
N PRO A 90 -8.62 -6.84 -4.72
CA PRO A 90 -8.41 -6.07 -3.51
C PRO A 90 -7.03 -5.41 -3.46
N ILE A 91 -6.98 -4.27 -2.75
CA ILE A 91 -5.74 -3.63 -2.32
C ILE A 91 -5.65 -3.77 -0.81
N ILE A 92 -4.68 -4.51 -0.27
CA ILE A 92 -4.50 -4.63 1.18
C ILE A 92 -3.30 -3.84 1.65
N VAL A 93 -3.42 -3.24 2.83
CA VAL A 93 -2.36 -2.43 3.46
C VAL A 93 -2.21 -2.91 4.89
N THR A 94 -1.11 -3.59 5.23
CA THR A 94 -0.80 -3.84 6.64
C THR A 94 -0.21 -2.57 7.25
N HIS A 95 -0.66 -2.24 8.46
CA HIS A 95 -0.09 -1.12 9.19
C HIS A 95 -0.06 -1.36 10.69
N THR A 96 0.93 -0.78 11.36
CA THR A 96 1.02 -0.84 12.82
C THR A 96 1.68 0.41 13.40
N ARG A 97 1.23 0.83 14.58
CA ARG A 97 1.92 1.88 15.35
C ARG A 97 3.33 1.46 15.80
N ASN A 98 3.67 0.18 15.70
CA ASN A 98 5.00 -0.34 16.02
C ASN A 98 6.02 -0.05 14.90
N ASP A 99 5.56 0.27 13.69
CA ASP A 99 6.40 0.72 12.58
C ASP A 99 6.90 2.14 12.85
N MET A 100 8.02 2.23 13.58
CA MET A 100 8.72 3.48 13.87
C MET A 100 9.68 3.89 12.75
N ALA A 101 10.09 2.96 11.89
CA ALA A 101 11.03 3.22 10.81
C ALA A 101 10.46 4.19 9.77
N VAL A 102 9.18 4.04 9.40
CA VAL A 102 8.52 4.99 8.49
C VAL A 102 8.08 6.28 9.20
N GLY A 103 7.72 6.19 10.49
CA GLY A 103 7.39 7.36 11.30
C GLY A 103 8.56 8.35 11.47
N ILE A 104 9.79 7.84 11.54
CA ILE A 104 11.00 8.64 11.73
C ILE A 104 11.61 9.09 10.39
N ALA A 105 11.72 8.21 9.39
CA ALA A 105 12.38 8.54 8.12
C ALA A 105 11.63 9.61 7.31
N TYR A 106 10.30 9.63 7.39
CA TYR A 106 9.48 10.60 6.65
C TYR A 106 9.30 11.93 7.42
N ALA A 107 9.27 11.87 8.76
CA ALA A 107 9.22 13.08 9.57
C ALA A 107 10.56 13.85 9.62
N ILE A 108 11.71 13.17 9.51
CA ILE A 108 13.01 13.85 9.45
C ILE A 108 13.23 14.52 8.08
N ALA A 109 12.76 13.91 6.98
CA ALA A 109 12.87 14.51 5.64
C ALA A 109 11.93 15.71 5.41
N SER A 110 10.82 15.82 6.15
CA SER A 110 9.85 16.91 6.02
C SER A 110 9.99 18.02 7.06
N ARG A 111 10.64 17.76 8.22
CA ARG A 111 10.81 18.75 9.31
C ARG A 111 11.76 19.93 9.03
N PHE A 112 12.18 20.12 7.79
CA PHE A 112 12.68 21.43 7.35
C PHE A 112 11.56 22.48 7.19
N SER A 113 10.27 22.16 7.42
CA SER A 113 9.14 23.10 7.29
C SER A 113 8.42 23.51 8.60
N GLY A 114 9.04 23.37 9.77
CA GLY A 114 8.67 24.19 10.94
C GLY A 114 7.42 23.84 11.77
N ASP A 115 6.64 22.80 11.47
CA ASP A 115 5.43 22.47 12.27
C ASP A 115 5.70 21.52 13.45
N LYS A 116 5.33 21.96 14.67
CA LYS A 116 5.66 21.30 15.95
C LYS A 116 4.48 20.68 16.70
N ARG A 117 3.27 20.57 16.11
CA ARG A 117 2.04 20.21 16.85
C ARG A 117 1.57 18.76 16.72
N ALA A 118 2.01 17.98 15.72
CA ALA A 118 1.62 16.57 15.57
C ALA A 118 2.61 15.61 16.25
N ALA A 119 2.11 14.48 16.78
CA ALA A 119 2.96 13.35 17.15
C ALA A 119 3.69 12.87 15.89
N VAL A 120 5.02 12.90 15.93
CA VAL A 120 5.92 12.66 14.79
C VAL A 120 5.53 11.36 14.07
N GLY A 121 5.13 11.46 12.80
CA GLY A 121 4.76 10.34 11.94
C GLY A 121 3.38 9.71 12.20
N GLY A 122 2.58 10.21 13.16
CA GLY A 122 1.25 9.68 13.48
C GLY A 122 0.17 9.99 12.44
N PRO A 123 -1.09 9.54 12.65
CA PRO A 123 -2.17 9.71 11.68
C PRO A 123 -2.50 11.18 11.35
N ALA A 124 -2.31 12.09 12.30
CA ALA A 124 -2.51 13.52 12.12
C ALA A 124 -1.27 14.24 11.52
N ASP A 125 -0.12 13.56 11.39
CA ASP A 125 1.05 14.12 10.74
C ASP A 125 0.88 13.98 9.22
N LYS A 126 0.86 15.10 8.50
CA LYS A 126 0.78 15.15 7.02
C LYS A 126 1.87 14.32 6.34
N PHE A 127 2.97 14.08 7.04
CA PHE A 127 4.13 13.32 6.58
C PHE A 127 4.15 11.87 7.09
N GLY A 128 3.05 11.37 7.65
CA GLY A 128 2.95 10.01 8.15
C GLY A 128 3.17 8.93 7.08
N GLY A 129 3.65 7.78 7.53
CA GLY A 129 3.90 6.60 6.70
C GLY A 129 2.70 5.69 6.57
N ILE A 130 2.46 5.16 5.37
CA ILE A 130 1.38 4.18 5.14
C ILE A 130 1.57 2.90 5.97
N GLY A 131 2.81 2.43 6.16
CA GLY A 131 3.11 1.27 7.02
C GLY A 131 2.82 1.49 8.51
N ARG A 132 2.75 2.75 8.96
CA ARG A 132 2.38 3.08 10.34
C ARG A 132 0.88 3.27 10.52
N ASN A 133 0.28 4.02 9.61
CA ASN A 133 -1.07 4.57 9.79
C ASN A 133 -2.13 3.89 8.91
N GLY A 134 -1.74 3.09 7.93
CA GLY A 134 -2.61 2.66 6.84
C GLY A 134 -2.81 3.76 5.80
N ALA A 135 -3.63 3.52 4.79
CA ALA A 135 -4.05 4.54 3.84
C ALA A 135 -5.03 5.52 4.50
N MET A 136 -4.67 6.78 4.57
CA MET A 136 -5.42 7.86 5.23
C MET A 136 -6.10 8.79 4.22
N LEU A 137 -7.06 9.58 4.71
CA LEU A 137 -7.85 10.53 3.91
C LEU A 137 -8.57 9.88 2.71
N MET A 138 -9.02 8.64 2.90
CA MET A 138 -9.63 7.80 1.87
C MET A 138 -11.16 7.92 1.80
N GLN A 139 -11.80 8.75 2.62
CA GLN A 139 -13.26 8.85 2.71
C GLN A 139 -13.90 7.44 2.82
N GLN A 140 -14.73 7.03 1.85
CA GLN A 140 -15.37 5.70 1.79
C GLN A 140 -14.62 4.68 0.90
N GLU A 141 -13.44 5.03 0.39
CA GLU A 141 -12.65 4.21 -0.53
C GLU A 141 -11.67 3.27 0.19
N ALA A 142 -11.59 3.36 1.52
CA ALA A 142 -10.88 2.40 2.35
C ALA A 142 -11.75 1.89 3.49
N THR A 143 -11.58 0.61 3.82
CA THR A 143 -12.17 -0.05 5.00
C THR A 143 -11.07 -0.36 6.01
N ALA A 144 -11.45 -0.41 7.29
CA ALA A 144 -10.57 -0.84 8.36
C ALA A 144 -10.93 -2.26 8.79
N SER A 145 -9.92 -3.10 8.98
CA SER A 145 -10.03 -4.45 9.52
C SER A 145 -8.76 -4.76 10.33
N LYS A 146 -8.74 -5.89 11.03
CA LYS A 146 -7.54 -6.35 11.74
C LYS A 146 -6.74 -7.30 10.86
N LEU A 147 -5.43 -7.31 11.04
CA LEU A 147 -4.63 -8.46 10.69
C LEU A 147 -4.96 -9.54 11.73
N GLU A 148 -5.50 -10.65 11.26
CA GLU A 148 -5.94 -11.77 12.07
C GLU A 148 -4.91 -12.91 12.05
N GLN A 149 -5.04 -13.83 13.01
CA GLN A 149 -4.20 -15.03 13.14
C GLN A 149 -4.05 -15.83 11.83
N GLY A 150 -2.96 -16.58 11.69
CA GLY A 150 -2.61 -17.29 10.44
C GLY A 150 -3.65 -18.30 9.93
N SER A 151 -4.57 -18.77 10.78
CA SER A 151 -5.65 -19.70 10.41
C SER A 151 -6.99 -19.01 10.11
N PHE A 152 -7.07 -17.69 10.23
CA PHE A 152 -8.31 -16.94 10.04
C PHE A 152 -8.81 -16.99 8.60
N VAL A 153 -10.12 -17.11 8.41
CA VAL A 153 -10.73 -17.08 7.07
C VAL A 153 -11.29 -15.68 6.83
N TYR A 154 -10.54 -14.88 6.07
CA TYR A 154 -11.02 -13.56 5.66
C TYR A 154 -12.26 -13.67 4.75
N PRO A 155 -13.27 -12.81 4.96
CA PRO A 155 -14.35 -12.67 3.99
C PRO A 155 -13.79 -12.12 2.67
N PRO A 156 -14.50 -12.32 1.54
CA PRO A 156 -14.13 -11.70 0.28
C PRO A 156 -13.99 -10.18 0.43
N TRP A 157 -12.84 -9.63 0.02
CA TRP A 157 -12.64 -8.19 0.00
C TRP A 157 -13.20 -7.56 -1.26
N ALA A 158 -13.80 -6.38 -1.11
CA ALA A 158 -14.36 -5.65 -2.23
C ALA A 158 -13.25 -5.30 -3.25
N PRO A 159 -13.48 -5.54 -4.56
CA PRO A 159 -12.53 -5.15 -5.59
C PRO A 159 -12.36 -3.63 -5.59
N THR A 160 -11.19 -3.14 -6.03
CA THR A 160 -10.87 -1.70 -6.19
C THR A 160 -10.89 -0.87 -4.91
N ARG A 161 -11.11 -1.48 -3.74
CA ARG A 161 -11.09 -0.81 -2.44
C ARG A 161 -9.82 -1.16 -1.67
N ILE A 162 -9.37 -0.21 -0.87
CA ILE A 162 -8.27 -0.45 0.08
C ILE A 162 -8.84 -1.07 1.35
N THR A 163 -8.23 -2.15 1.84
CA THR A 163 -8.46 -2.67 3.19
C THR A 163 -7.21 -2.40 4.03
N ASN A 164 -7.32 -1.51 5.01
CA ASN A 164 -6.31 -1.30 6.03
C ASN A 164 -6.40 -2.41 7.08
N LEU A 165 -5.34 -3.20 7.21
CA LEU A 165 -5.21 -4.28 8.18
C LEU A 165 -4.35 -3.80 9.35
N LEU A 166 -4.99 -3.54 10.49
CA LEU A 166 -4.31 -3.16 11.72
C LEU A 166 -3.55 -4.36 12.29
N ALA A 167 -2.23 -4.23 12.36
CA ALA A 167 -1.30 -5.33 12.63
C ALA A 167 -0.52 -5.19 13.95
N ASP A 168 -1.02 -4.38 14.89
CA ASP A 168 -0.35 -4.09 16.17
C ASP A 168 -0.01 -5.34 17.00
N GLU A 169 -0.75 -6.44 16.82
CA GLU A 169 -0.57 -7.70 17.54
C GLU A 169 0.51 -8.60 16.93
N PHE A 170 0.67 -8.58 15.60
CA PHE A 170 1.45 -9.59 14.87
C PHE A 170 2.66 -9.02 14.13
N ILE A 171 2.81 -7.69 14.09
CA ILE A 171 3.94 -7.02 13.45
C ILE A 171 4.60 -6.14 14.50
N ALA A 172 5.73 -6.62 15.03
CA ALA A 172 6.47 -5.96 16.10
C ALA A 172 7.30 -4.76 15.61
N ASP A 173 7.72 -4.75 14.35
CA ASP A 173 8.43 -3.64 13.73
C ASP A 173 8.26 -3.61 12.20
N HIS A 174 8.92 -2.65 11.54
CA HIS A 174 8.82 -2.47 10.08
C HIS A 174 9.22 -3.70 9.26
N GLY A 175 10.17 -4.51 9.74
CA GLY A 175 10.69 -5.69 9.05
C GLY A 175 9.91 -6.98 9.33
N ASP A 176 9.04 -6.97 10.34
CA ASP A 176 8.32 -8.15 10.84
C ASP A 176 7.09 -8.49 9.98
N VAL A 177 7.32 -8.78 8.69
CA VAL A 177 6.25 -9.06 7.72
C VAL A 177 6.25 -10.49 7.18
N ALA A 178 7.09 -11.35 7.77
CA ALA A 178 7.26 -12.74 7.34
C ALA A 178 6.39 -13.75 8.12
N GLY A 179 5.58 -13.25 9.06
CA GLY A 179 4.70 -14.08 9.90
C GLY A 179 3.56 -14.76 9.12
N PRO A 180 3.01 -15.86 9.65
CA PRO A 180 1.92 -16.60 9.03
C PRO A 180 0.63 -15.77 8.86
N GLU A 181 0.42 -14.75 9.70
CA GLU A 181 -0.72 -13.82 9.62
C GLU A 181 -0.66 -12.99 8.34
N VAL A 182 0.53 -12.46 8.02
CA VAL A 182 0.77 -11.68 6.80
C VAL A 182 0.66 -12.59 5.57
N ALA A 183 1.21 -13.81 5.65
CA ALA A 183 1.08 -14.80 4.59
C ALA A 183 -0.39 -15.16 4.32
N ASN A 184 -1.19 -15.35 5.37
CA ASN A 184 -2.62 -15.66 5.25
C ASN A 184 -3.41 -14.49 4.63
N ALA A 185 -3.15 -13.25 5.05
CA ALA A 185 -3.77 -12.07 4.44
C ALA A 185 -3.38 -11.92 2.96
N LEU A 186 -2.12 -12.14 2.61
CA LEU A 186 -1.66 -12.15 1.22
C LEU A 186 -2.36 -13.24 0.40
N PHE A 187 -2.44 -14.47 0.94
CA PHE A 187 -3.12 -15.57 0.29
C PHE A 187 -4.61 -15.28 0.06
N ALA A 188 -5.29 -14.70 1.06
CA ALA A 188 -6.68 -14.27 0.93
C ALA A 188 -6.86 -13.21 -0.17
N ALA A 189 -5.92 -12.28 -0.33
CA ALA A 189 -5.97 -11.25 -1.38
C ALA A 189 -5.76 -11.84 -2.78
N MET A 190 -5.04 -12.97 -2.88
CA MET A 190 -4.77 -13.65 -4.14
C MET A 190 -5.93 -14.55 -4.60
N ARG A 191 -6.90 -14.84 -3.73
CA ARG A 191 -8.08 -15.61 -4.12
C ARG A 191 -8.88 -14.82 -5.15
N LEU A 192 -9.09 -15.43 -6.30
CA LEU A 192 -9.97 -14.88 -7.33
C LEU A 192 -11.41 -14.95 -6.82
N PRO A 193 -12.26 -13.96 -7.14
CA PRO A 193 -13.70 -14.14 -6.98
C PRO A 193 -14.11 -15.36 -7.83
N GLY A 194 -14.76 -16.33 -7.18
CA GLY A 194 -15.32 -17.52 -7.84
C GLY A 194 -16.48 -17.18 -8.76
#